data_AF-A0A925XBZ0-F1
#
_entry.id   AF-A0A925XBZ0-F1
#
_cell.length_a   1.000
_cell.length_b   1.000
_cell.length_c   1.000
_cell.angle_alpha   90.00
_cell.angle_beta   90.00
_cell.angle_gamma   90.00
#
_symmetry.space_group_name_H-M   'P 1'
#
loop_
_entity.id
_entity.type
_entity.pdbx_description
1 polymer ?
#
loop_
_entity_poly.entity_id
_entity_poly.type
_entity_poly.pdbx_seq_one_letter_code
_entity_poly.pdbx_strand_id
1 'polypeptide(L)'
;MDDILYFTDALTNASVSAQDAKKRVFKVVKYPVSPENEPSKIREQLAYNLFNVNTENGFVNEFRDFFSAEAENNYWIQMVNLAYDMQEVLDNIKETEGRKEKSTIGVGKHIYLAETSNDLILQRNIIKRELQKYGYKILPDRNLPSNMLEMESIIKKDLENCQMSIHLIGNTYGDVPKGSDISVLEIQNKFAAERSHLSAFLQKTNDDPAFSRLIWLTPDLNAINDKQYNFIENLKKDIESEDTAEMVQTPIEDFKSIIRRQLIEDVHTHDRNIKFKADQSRRQINGQVYFIYDKVDRNAVEPILEYIKNKEFDVSTPLFEGNLLDIQKQHIENLKMFDIAIVYQGFVSEQWVKMKILDLLKAPGYGRKKPIFAKALIAGRGAKNYDFAESFDVEIIDNTLDFSSDDLDLVLSQAT
;
A
#
# COMPACT_ATOMS: atom_id res chain seq x y z
N MET A 1 -27.94 -0.08 38.46
CA MET A 1 -26.89 0.79 39.03
C MET A 1 -25.78 -0.06 39.65
N ASP A 2 -26.14 -1.16 40.31
CA ASP A 2 -25.20 -2.12 40.92
C ASP A 2 -24.26 -2.80 39.91
N ASP A 3 -24.72 -3.20 38.73
CA ASP A 3 -23.85 -3.77 37.69
C ASP A 3 -22.80 -2.76 37.18
N ILE A 4 -23.15 -1.48 37.12
CA ILE A 4 -22.27 -0.40 36.67
C ILE A 4 -21.16 -0.12 37.70
N LEU A 5 -21.49 -0.21 38.99
CA LEU A 5 -20.55 -0.13 40.10
C LEU A 5 -19.58 -1.33 40.10
N TYR A 6 -20.07 -2.55 39.81
CA TYR A 6 -19.22 -3.74 39.71
C TYR A 6 -18.16 -3.64 38.60
N PHE A 7 -18.53 -3.15 37.40
CA PHE A 7 -17.56 -2.97 36.30
C PHE A 7 -16.58 -1.82 36.55
N THR A 8 -16.99 -0.77 37.27
CA THR A 8 -16.10 0.32 37.65
C THR A 8 -15.13 -0.09 38.77
N ASP A 9 -15.53 -1.02 39.63
CA ASP A 9 -14.66 -1.64 40.64
C ASP A 9 -13.68 -2.67 40.05
N ALA A 10 -14.05 -3.38 38.98
CA ALA A 10 -13.11 -4.21 38.23
C ALA A 10 -12.03 -3.36 37.53
N LEU A 11 -12.39 -2.15 37.08
CA LEU A 11 -11.48 -1.15 36.49
C LEU A 11 -10.55 -0.48 37.51
N THR A 12 -10.92 -0.39 38.79
CA THR A 12 -10.04 0.10 39.88
C THR A 12 -9.09 -0.97 40.38
N ASN A 13 -9.50 -2.23 40.39
CA ASN A 13 -8.70 -3.35 40.91
C ASN A 13 -7.77 -3.99 39.87
N ALA A 14 -7.98 -3.76 38.58
CA ALA A 14 -7.03 -4.17 37.55
C ALA A 14 -5.74 -3.33 37.68
N SER A 15 -4.66 -3.96 38.10
CA SER A 15 -3.29 -3.42 38.17
C SER A 15 -2.70 -3.18 36.76
N VAL A 16 -3.41 -2.38 35.98
CA VAL A 16 -3.15 -2.02 34.59
C VAL A 16 -3.23 -0.50 34.56
N SER A 17 -2.25 0.17 33.96
CA SER A 17 -2.24 1.65 33.92
C SER A 17 -3.59 2.16 33.39
N ALA A 18 -4.09 3.31 33.87
CA ALA A 18 -5.38 3.86 33.42
C ALA A 18 -5.47 4.02 31.89
N GLN A 19 -4.32 4.15 31.22
CA GLN A 19 -4.18 4.23 29.77
C GLN A 19 -4.30 2.85 29.08
N ASP A 20 -3.82 1.78 29.71
CA ASP A 20 -3.95 0.40 29.22
C ASP A 20 -5.33 -0.19 29.54
N ALA A 21 -5.95 0.20 30.65
CA ALA A 21 -7.32 -0.18 31.01
C ALA A 21 -8.34 0.43 30.04
N LYS A 22 -8.11 1.69 29.60
CA LYS A 22 -8.92 2.35 28.56
C LYS A 22 -8.92 1.61 27.21
N LYS A 23 -7.90 0.79 26.92
CA LYS A 23 -7.79 -0.03 25.69
C LYS A 23 -8.42 -1.41 25.79
N ARG A 24 -8.75 -1.89 27.00
CA ARG A 24 -9.23 -3.26 27.23
C ARG A 24 -10.71 -3.34 27.65
N VAL A 25 -11.36 -2.19 27.74
CA VAL A 25 -12.78 -2.08 28.10
C VAL A 25 -13.54 -1.49 26.92
N PHE A 26 -14.54 -2.22 26.45
CA PHE A 26 -15.41 -1.84 25.34
C PHE A 26 -16.76 -1.38 25.89
N LYS A 27 -17.12 -0.12 25.64
CA LYS A 27 -18.39 0.44 26.08
C LYS A 27 -19.49 0.03 25.09
N VAL A 28 -20.39 -0.86 25.52
CA VAL A 28 -21.55 -1.27 24.70
C VAL A 28 -22.81 -0.67 25.29
N VAL A 29 -23.52 0.12 24.49
CA VAL A 29 -24.67 0.90 24.96
C VAL A 29 -25.92 0.39 24.26
N LYS A 30 -26.85 -0.20 25.02
CA LYS A 30 -28.12 -0.73 24.49
C LYS A 30 -29.23 0.33 24.45
N TYR A 31 -29.10 1.37 25.26
CA TYR A 31 -29.98 2.53 25.32
C TYR A 31 -29.17 3.78 25.66
N PRO A 32 -29.48 4.94 25.07
CA PRO A 32 -28.76 6.18 25.33
C PRO A 32 -28.87 6.55 26.80
N VAL A 33 -27.73 6.90 27.38
CA VAL A 33 -27.61 7.36 28.76
C VAL A 33 -27.10 8.80 28.71
N SER A 34 -27.73 9.71 29.44
CA SER A 34 -27.25 11.09 29.53
C SER A 34 -25.81 11.11 30.07
N PRO A 35 -24.91 11.96 29.55
CA PRO A 35 -23.51 12.01 29.97
C PRO A 35 -23.32 12.17 31.49
N GLU A 36 -24.22 12.90 32.15
CA GLU A 36 -24.25 13.12 33.61
C GLU A 36 -24.42 11.82 34.40
N ASN A 37 -25.17 10.87 33.82
CA ASN A 37 -25.44 9.55 34.39
C ASN A 37 -24.39 8.51 33.98
N GLU A 38 -23.44 8.87 33.12
CA GLU A 38 -22.32 7.99 32.78
C GLU A 38 -21.19 8.12 33.80
N PRO A 39 -20.62 6.99 34.26
CA PRO A 39 -19.44 7.01 35.11
C PRO A 39 -18.28 7.76 34.44
N SER A 40 -17.62 8.64 35.19
CA SER A 40 -16.58 9.54 34.68
C SER A 40 -15.43 8.82 33.95
N LYS A 41 -15.12 7.57 34.33
CA LYS A 41 -14.03 6.78 33.73
C LYS A 41 -14.33 6.23 32.34
N ILE A 42 -15.59 5.99 31.99
CA ILE A 42 -16.01 5.42 30.70
C ILE A 42 -16.68 6.45 29.79
N ARG A 43 -16.98 7.64 30.31
CA ARG A 43 -17.63 8.74 29.58
C ARG A 43 -16.88 9.15 28.30
N GLU A 44 -15.55 9.13 28.36
CA GLU A 44 -14.67 9.51 27.24
C GLU A 44 -14.35 8.36 26.27
N GLN A 45 -14.86 7.14 26.52
CA GLN A 45 -14.58 5.98 25.65
C GLN A 45 -15.56 5.91 24.48
N LEU A 46 -15.07 5.43 23.33
CA LEU A 46 -15.90 5.10 22.17
C LEU A 46 -16.90 4.01 22.55
N ALA A 47 -18.15 4.22 22.14
CA ALA A 47 -19.27 3.33 22.43
C ALA A 47 -19.73 2.58 21.18
N TYR A 48 -19.96 1.29 21.32
CA TYR A 48 -20.73 0.48 20.36
C TYR A 48 -22.20 0.64 20.73
N ASN A 49 -22.90 1.48 19.97
CA ASN A 49 -24.30 1.78 20.22
C ASN A 49 -25.17 0.73 19.53
N LEU A 50 -25.86 -0.08 20.33
CA LEU A 50 -26.81 -1.10 19.87
C LEU A 50 -28.26 -0.58 19.89
N PHE A 51 -28.43 0.69 19.54
CA PHE A 51 -29.72 1.36 19.38
C PHE A 51 -29.66 2.33 18.21
N ASN A 52 -30.83 2.66 17.67
CA ASN A 52 -31.01 3.73 16.70
C ASN A 52 -31.86 4.84 17.32
N VAL A 53 -31.58 6.10 16.97
CA VAL A 53 -32.39 7.26 17.32
C VAL A 53 -33.08 7.72 16.04
N ASN A 54 -34.39 7.61 15.99
CA ASN A 54 -35.15 8.12 14.87
C ASN A 54 -35.07 9.65 14.85
N THR A 55 -34.46 10.19 13.80
CA THR A 55 -34.16 11.62 13.64
C THR A 55 -35.41 12.51 13.52
N GLU A 56 -36.57 11.94 13.20
CA GLU A 56 -37.82 12.70 12.97
C GLU A 56 -38.63 12.92 14.25
N ASN A 57 -38.53 12.00 15.21
CA ASN A 57 -39.33 12.03 16.44
C ASN A 57 -38.49 11.82 17.72
N GLY A 58 -37.17 11.67 17.59
CA GLY A 58 -36.25 11.43 18.70
C GLY A 58 -36.43 10.06 19.37
N PHE A 59 -37.24 9.17 18.79
CA PHE A 59 -37.58 7.90 19.42
C PHE A 59 -36.40 6.93 19.33
N VAL A 60 -36.02 6.38 20.47
CA VAL A 60 -34.91 5.45 20.59
C VAL A 60 -35.43 4.03 20.49
N ASN A 61 -34.92 3.27 19.54
CA ASN A 61 -35.22 1.86 19.39
C ASN A 61 -33.94 1.04 19.66
N GLU A 62 -33.98 0.18 20.68
CA GLU A 62 -32.97 -0.86 20.86
C GLU A 62 -33.06 -1.84 19.68
N PHE A 63 -31.93 -2.38 19.23
CA PHE A 63 -31.89 -3.49 18.28
C PHE A 63 -32.37 -4.80 18.94
N ARG A 64 -33.64 -4.89 19.30
CA ARG A 64 -34.25 -6.08 19.95
C ARG A 64 -34.99 -7.01 19.00
N ASP A 65 -35.48 -6.49 17.87
CA ASP A 65 -36.51 -7.20 17.09
C ASP A 65 -36.30 -7.15 15.56
N PHE A 66 -35.12 -6.73 15.06
CA PHE A 66 -34.80 -6.76 13.62
C PHE A 66 -35.92 -6.20 12.71
N PHE A 67 -36.64 -5.16 13.15
CA PHE A 67 -37.84 -4.66 12.45
C PHE A 67 -37.56 -4.06 11.06
N SER A 68 -36.29 -3.85 10.70
CA SER A 68 -35.86 -3.49 9.35
C SER A 68 -34.49 -4.10 9.02
N ALA A 69 -34.26 -4.36 7.72
CA ALA A 69 -32.96 -4.83 7.22
C ALA A 69 -31.82 -3.85 7.55
N GLU A 70 -32.13 -2.55 7.61
CA GLU A 70 -31.17 -1.50 8.01
C GLU A 70 -30.79 -1.59 9.49
N ALA A 71 -31.76 -1.84 10.38
CA ALA A 71 -31.50 -2.01 11.81
C ALA A 71 -30.72 -3.31 12.08
N GLU A 72 -31.04 -4.38 11.37
CA GLU A 72 -30.29 -5.64 11.43
C GLU A 72 -28.85 -5.48 10.93
N ASN A 73 -28.67 -4.80 9.80
CA ASN A 73 -27.34 -4.51 9.25
C ASN A 73 -26.49 -3.70 10.25
N ASN A 74 -27.05 -2.60 10.77
CA ASN A 74 -26.37 -1.76 11.75
C ASN A 74 -25.98 -2.54 13.02
N TYR A 75 -26.86 -3.42 13.50
CA TYR A 75 -26.55 -4.30 14.63
C TYR A 75 -25.37 -5.21 14.33
N TRP A 76 -25.39 -5.93 13.21
CA TRP A 76 -24.32 -6.87 12.85
C TRP A 76 -22.99 -6.16 12.58
N ILE A 77 -23.02 -4.97 11.97
CA ILE A 77 -21.82 -4.13 11.80
C ILE A 77 -21.20 -3.82 13.17
N GLN A 78 -22.00 -3.35 14.14
CA GLN A 78 -21.51 -3.03 15.48
C GLN A 78 -20.95 -4.28 16.19
N MET A 79 -21.61 -5.43 16.06
CA MET A 79 -21.17 -6.69 16.67
C MET A 79 -19.88 -7.23 16.04
N VAL A 80 -19.76 -7.18 14.72
CA VAL A 80 -18.55 -7.59 13.99
C VAL A 80 -17.38 -6.68 14.35
N ASN A 81 -17.60 -5.36 14.38
CA ASN A 81 -16.59 -4.39 14.82
C ASN A 81 -16.13 -4.68 16.26
N LEU A 82 -17.07 -4.88 17.18
CA LEU A 82 -16.75 -5.22 18.57
C LEU A 82 -15.92 -6.49 18.68
N ALA A 83 -16.30 -7.56 17.99
CA ALA A 83 -15.56 -8.83 18.01
C ALA A 83 -14.14 -8.66 17.46
N TYR A 84 -13.97 -7.86 16.42
CA TYR A 84 -12.67 -7.59 15.83
C TYR A 84 -11.77 -6.70 16.69
N ASP A 85 -12.33 -5.68 17.33
CA ASP A 85 -11.57 -4.81 18.22
C ASP A 85 -11.18 -5.58 19.51
N MET A 86 -12.04 -6.49 20.00
CA MET A 86 -11.69 -7.46 21.06
C MET A 86 -10.52 -8.35 20.64
N GLN A 87 -10.57 -8.91 19.42
CA GLN A 87 -9.48 -9.72 18.89
C GLN A 87 -8.18 -8.92 18.79
N GLU A 88 -8.23 -7.67 18.33
CA GLU A 88 -7.05 -6.79 18.26
C GLU A 88 -6.42 -6.56 19.65
N VAL A 89 -7.24 -6.32 20.66
CA VAL A 89 -6.75 -6.18 22.03
C VAL A 89 -6.09 -7.46 22.52
N LEU A 90 -6.69 -8.63 22.24
CA LEU A 90 -6.11 -9.93 22.60
C LEU A 90 -4.78 -10.20 21.89
N ASP A 91 -4.68 -9.86 20.60
CA ASP A 91 -3.45 -10.03 19.82
C ASP A 91 -2.36 -9.06 20.31
N ASN A 92 -2.70 -7.81 20.61
CA ASN A 92 -1.77 -6.85 21.22
C ASN A 92 -1.27 -7.31 22.61
N ILE A 93 -2.13 -7.95 23.42
CA ILE A 93 -1.72 -8.56 24.70
C ILE A 93 -0.69 -9.67 24.47
N LYS A 94 -0.94 -10.56 23.49
CA LYS A 94 0.01 -11.62 23.13
C LYS A 94 1.32 -11.09 22.57
N GLU A 95 1.29 -9.99 21.81
CA GLU A 95 2.49 -9.34 21.27
C GLU A 95 3.27 -8.53 22.31
N THR A 96 2.63 -8.07 23.40
CA THR A 96 3.37 -7.39 24.49
C THR A 96 4.15 -8.36 25.38
N GLU A 97 3.77 -9.64 25.42
CA GLU A 97 4.53 -10.71 26.10
C GLU A 97 5.70 -11.24 25.24
N GLY A 98 5.70 -10.99 23.94
CA GLY A 98 6.80 -11.35 23.04
C GLY A 98 7.21 -10.16 22.18
N ARG A 99 8.28 -9.44 22.60
CA ARG A 99 8.87 -8.31 21.85
C ARG A 99 9.05 -8.66 20.36
N LYS A 100 8.09 -8.24 19.53
CA LYS A 100 8.26 -8.10 18.09
C LYS A 100 8.37 -6.62 17.78
N GLU A 101 9.41 -6.26 17.04
CA GLU A 101 9.63 -4.91 16.56
C GLU A 101 8.43 -4.46 15.71
N LYS A 102 7.70 -3.44 16.19
CA LYS A 102 6.71 -2.75 15.35
C LYS A 102 7.46 -1.99 14.27
N SER A 103 7.05 -2.19 13.01
CA SER A 103 7.56 -1.41 11.89
C SER A 103 7.20 0.06 12.10
N THR A 104 8.18 0.96 12.01
CA THR A 104 8.00 2.41 12.23
C THR A 104 7.70 3.18 10.93
N ILE A 105 7.46 2.47 9.83
CA ILE A 105 7.39 3.04 8.47
C ILE A 105 6.20 4.02 8.31
N GLY A 106 5.07 3.76 8.97
CA GLY A 106 3.84 4.55 8.85
C GLY A 106 3.58 5.59 9.95
N VAL A 107 4.49 5.75 10.91
CA VAL A 107 4.28 6.64 12.07
C VAL A 107 4.07 8.09 11.61
N GLY A 108 2.93 8.69 11.97
CA GLY A 108 2.57 10.06 11.61
C GLY A 108 1.88 10.22 10.25
N LYS A 109 1.70 9.13 9.50
CA LYS A 109 1.03 9.13 8.20
C LYS A 109 -0.39 8.58 8.31
N HIS A 110 -1.33 9.17 7.58
CA HIS A 110 -2.73 8.73 7.55
C HIS A 110 -3.10 8.12 6.20
N ILE A 111 -3.89 7.05 6.23
CA ILE A 111 -4.47 6.41 5.05
C ILE A 111 -5.98 6.45 5.17
N TYR A 112 -6.64 6.90 4.09
CA TYR A 112 -8.08 6.84 3.99
C TYR A 112 -8.48 5.45 3.49
N LEU A 113 -9.04 4.60 4.34
CA LEU A 113 -9.61 3.32 3.97
C LEU A 113 -11.13 3.45 3.93
N ALA A 114 -11.67 3.61 2.73
CA ALA A 114 -13.09 3.87 2.52
C ALA A 114 -13.98 2.84 3.22
N GLU A 115 -15.15 3.27 3.70
CA GLU A 115 -16.20 2.34 4.11
C GLU A 115 -16.61 1.49 2.91
N THR A 116 -16.90 0.22 3.15
CA THR A 116 -17.24 -0.77 2.11
C THR A 116 -18.64 -1.30 2.34
N SER A 117 -19.21 -1.94 1.32
CA SER A 117 -20.39 -2.76 1.49
C SER A 117 -20.13 -4.02 2.33
N ASN A 118 -21.20 -4.66 2.78
CA ASN A 118 -21.16 -5.79 3.70
C ASN A 118 -20.34 -6.98 3.20
N ASP A 119 -20.35 -7.23 1.90
CA ASP A 119 -19.63 -8.33 1.27
C ASP A 119 -18.09 -8.20 1.38
N LEU A 120 -17.59 -7.00 1.68
CA LEU A 120 -16.16 -6.71 1.75
C LEU A 120 -15.64 -6.29 3.14
N ILE A 121 -16.47 -6.33 4.19
CA ILE A 121 -16.07 -5.92 5.55
C ILE A 121 -14.86 -6.73 6.04
N LEU A 122 -14.82 -8.04 5.76
CA LEU A 122 -13.70 -8.90 6.17
C LEU A 122 -12.38 -8.43 5.54
N GLN A 123 -12.38 -8.21 4.23
CA GLN A 123 -11.23 -7.79 3.43
C GLN A 123 -10.76 -6.41 3.88
N ARG A 124 -11.70 -5.49 4.12
CA ARG A 124 -11.41 -4.16 4.67
C ARG A 124 -10.72 -4.25 6.02
N ASN A 125 -11.23 -5.06 6.94
CA ASN A 125 -10.66 -5.19 8.29
C ASN A 125 -9.27 -5.85 8.26
N ILE A 126 -9.03 -6.80 7.37
CA ILE A 126 -7.69 -7.37 7.15
C ILE A 126 -6.70 -6.28 6.72
N ILE A 127 -7.06 -5.45 5.73
CA ILE A 127 -6.22 -4.35 5.25
C ILE A 127 -5.99 -3.32 6.36
N LYS A 128 -7.06 -2.90 7.05
CA LYS A 128 -6.99 -1.94 8.17
C LYS A 128 -5.93 -2.35 9.20
N ARG A 129 -6.00 -3.60 9.67
CA ARG A 129 -5.09 -4.16 10.68
C ARG A 129 -3.66 -4.20 10.20
N GLU A 130 -3.46 -4.62 8.97
CA GLU A 130 -2.14 -4.68 8.38
C GLU A 130 -1.50 -3.29 8.30
N LEU A 131 -2.25 -2.29 7.84
CA LEU A 131 -1.79 -0.90 7.81
C LEU A 131 -1.50 -0.34 9.21
N GLN A 132 -2.36 -0.62 10.19
CA GLN A 132 -2.13 -0.23 11.59
C GLN A 132 -0.87 -0.90 12.16
N LYS A 133 -0.59 -2.16 11.80
CA LYS A 133 0.63 -2.87 12.20
C LYS A 133 1.89 -2.20 11.66
N TYR A 134 1.81 -1.57 10.49
CA TYR A 134 2.89 -0.75 9.91
C TYR A 134 2.96 0.68 10.49
N GLY A 135 2.08 1.03 11.41
CA GLY A 135 2.08 2.32 12.13
C GLY A 135 1.24 3.42 11.50
N TYR A 136 0.51 3.15 10.42
CA TYR A 136 -0.38 4.13 9.78
C TYR A 136 -1.64 4.37 10.63
N LYS A 137 -2.10 5.62 10.69
CA LYS A 137 -3.44 5.93 11.23
C LYS A 137 -4.47 5.80 10.12
N ILE A 138 -5.56 5.07 10.38
CA ILE A 138 -6.59 4.81 9.38
C ILE A 138 -7.78 5.74 9.61
N LEU A 139 -8.20 6.42 8.54
CA LEU A 139 -9.41 7.23 8.49
C LEU A 139 -10.40 6.62 7.48
N PRO A 140 -11.73 6.86 7.60
CA PRO A 140 -12.36 7.49 8.75
C PRO A 140 -12.22 6.61 10.01
N ASP A 141 -12.07 7.24 11.17
CA ASP A 141 -11.96 6.57 12.48
C ASP A 141 -13.31 6.47 13.22
N ARG A 142 -14.39 6.82 12.52
CA ARG A 142 -15.79 6.82 12.96
C ARG A 142 -16.69 6.48 11.79
N ASN A 143 -17.91 6.03 12.08
CA ASN A 143 -18.90 5.82 11.04
C ASN A 143 -19.26 7.14 10.36
N LEU A 144 -19.46 7.09 9.04
CA LEU A 144 -19.96 8.23 8.28
C LEU A 144 -21.42 8.54 8.67
N PRO A 145 -21.79 9.83 8.79
CA PRO A 145 -23.15 10.22 9.15
C PRO A 145 -24.13 9.93 8.00
N SER A 146 -25.39 9.66 8.30
CA SER A 146 -26.39 9.32 7.27
C SER A 146 -26.86 10.51 6.44
N ASN A 147 -26.45 11.74 6.77
CA ASN A 147 -26.77 12.97 6.05
C ASN A 147 -25.63 13.34 5.09
N MET A 148 -25.96 13.62 3.83
CA MET A 148 -24.97 13.91 2.79
C MET A 148 -24.07 15.13 3.08
N LEU A 149 -24.61 16.24 3.61
CA LEU A 149 -23.82 17.46 3.85
C LEU A 149 -22.77 17.25 4.94
N GLU A 150 -23.14 16.59 6.03
CA GLU A 150 -22.21 16.26 7.11
C GLU A 150 -21.19 15.21 6.66
N MET A 151 -21.63 14.22 5.88
CA MET A 151 -20.78 13.16 5.33
C MET A 151 -19.70 13.77 4.43
N GLU A 152 -20.07 14.66 3.51
CA GLU A 152 -19.13 15.37 2.64
C GLU A 152 -18.06 16.12 3.43
N SER A 153 -18.47 16.88 4.45
CA SER A 153 -17.52 17.64 5.28
C SER A 153 -16.50 16.73 5.98
N ILE A 154 -16.95 15.58 6.48
CA ILE A 154 -16.08 14.61 7.16
C ILE A 154 -15.15 13.93 6.15
N ILE A 155 -15.67 13.43 5.04
CA ILE A 155 -14.87 12.74 4.02
C ILE A 155 -13.76 13.66 3.49
N LYS A 156 -14.11 14.90 3.12
CA LYS A 156 -13.14 15.87 2.59
C LYS A 156 -12.03 16.15 3.60
N LYS A 157 -12.41 16.41 4.86
CA LYS A 157 -11.44 16.65 5.94
C LYS A 157 -10.53 15.43 6.17
N ASP A 158 -11.07 14.22 6.16
CA ASP A 158 -10.28 13.01 6.38
C ASP A 158 -9.31 12.77 5.21
N LEU A 159 -9.77 12.95 3.97
CA LEU A 159 -8.95 12.83 2.76
C LEU A 159 -7.82 13.88 2.71
N GLU A 160 -8.07 15.11 3.15
CA GLU A 160 -7.05 16.17 3.24
C GLU A 160 -5.85 15.77 4.12
N ASN A 161 -6.10 15.01 5.19
CA ASN A 161 -5.07 14.57 6.12
C ASN A 161 -4.36 13.27 5.70
N CYS A 162 -4.81 12.63 4.62
CA CYS A 162 -4.29 11.35 4.16
C CYS A 162 -3.32 11.51 2.99
N GLN A 163 -2.31 10.64 2.92
CA GLN A 163 -1.39 10.57 1.78
C GLN A 163 -1.93 9.68 0.64
N MET A 164 -2.85 8.78 0.97
CA MET A 164 -3.40 7.81 0.03
C MET A 164 -4.83 7.46 0.46
N SER A 165 -5.67 7.12 -0.52
CA SER A 165 -6.95 6.46 -0.27
C SER A 165 -7.02 5.07 -0.89
N ILE A 166 -7.65 4.15 -0.17
CA ILE A 166 -7.90 2.76 -0.57
C ILE A 166 -9.41 2.55 -0.60
N HIS A 167 -9.91 2.05 -1.74
CA HIS A 167 -11.33 1.75 -1.95
C HIS A 167 -11.49 0.29 -2.36
N LEU A 168 -12.35 -0.46 -1.69
CA LEU A 168 -12.66 -1.85 -2.07
C LEU A 168 -14.07 -1.90 -2.67
N ILE A 169 -14.18 -2.38 -3.91
CA ILE A 169 -15.41 -2.42 -4.69
C ILE A 169 -15.83 -3.88 -4.88
N GLY A 170 -17.03 -4.19 -4.40
CA GLY A 170 -17.58 -5.54 -4.34
C GLY A 170 -18.73 -5.78 -5.31
N ASN A 171 -19.58 -6.74 -4.95
CA ASN A 171 -20.75 -7.13 -5.74
C ASN A 171 -21.98 -6.25 -5.51
N THR A 172 -21.99 -5.48 -4.42
CA THR A 172 -23.14 -4.68 -4.03
C THR A 172 -22.86 -3.18 -4.13
N TYR A 173 -23.90 -2.41 -4.48
CA TYR A 173 -23.82 -0.96 -4.64
C TYR A 173 -23.66 -0.20 -3.32
N GLY A 174 -24.08 -0.80 -2.21
CA GLY A 174 -24.05 -0.19 -0.89
C GLY A 174 -25.20 0.77 -0.63
N ASP A 175 -25.19 1.35 0.57
CA ASP A 175 -26.26 2.22 1.06
C ASP A 175 -26.23 3.59 0.39
N VAL A 176 -27.41 4.18 0.20
CA VAL A 176 -27.59 5.54 -0.33
C VAL A 176 -27.99 6.46 0.83
N PRO A 177 -27.16 7.44 1.21
CA PRO A 177 -27.46 8.31 2.35
C PRO A 177 -28.61 9.28 2.03
N LYS A 178 -29.24 9.81 3.08
CA LYS A 178 -30.33 10.78 2.92
C LYS A 178 -29.80 12.05 2.24
N GLY A 179 -30.47 12.45 1.15
CA GLY A 179 -30.09 13.62 0.36
C GLY A 179 -29.07 13.34 -0.75
N SER A 180 -28.86 12.06 -1.11
CA SER A 180 -28.04 11.64 -2.24
C SER A 180 -28.81 10.65 -3.12
N ASP A 181 -28.45 10.58 -4.41
CA ASP A 181 -28.91 9.56 -5.35
C ASP A 181 -27.87 8.44 -5.57
N ILE A 182 -26.65 8.66 -5.09
CA ILE A 182 -25.49 7.77 -5.24
C ILE A 182 -25.07 7.18 -3.89
N SER A 183 -24.46 6.00 -3.92
CA SER A 183 -24.09 5.27 -2.71
C SER A 183 -22.93 5.89 -1.95
N VAL A 184 -22.77 5.53 -0.67
CA VAL A 184 -21.63 5.93 0.15
C VAL A 184 -20.29 5.53 -0.48
N LEU A 185 -20.24 4.41 -1.22
CA LEU A 185 -19.03 3.98 -1.96
C LEU A 185 -18.68 4.99 -3.05
N GLU A 186 -19.66 5.36 -3.86
CA GLU A 186 -19.50 6.28 -4.98
C GLU A 186 -19.16 7.70 -4.49
N ILE A 187 -19.80 8.16 -3.41
CA ILE A 187 -19.52 9.47 -2.78
C ILE A 187 -18.07 9.55 -2.31
N GLN A 188 -17.61 8.56 -1.55
CA GLN A 188 -16.22 8.53 -1.06
C GLN A 188 -15.23 8.48 -2.22
N ASN A 189 -15.52 7.68 -3.25
CA ASN A 189 -14.67 7.59 -4.43
C ASN A 189 -14.57 8.93 -5.17
N LYS A 190 -15.71 9.59 -5.41
CA LYS A 190 -15.79 10.90 -6.05
C LYS A 190 -14.94 11.93 -5.32
N PHE A 191 -15.08 12.06 -4.00
CA PHE A 191 -14.30 13.04 -3.23
C PHE A 191 -12.81 12.69 -3.18
N ALA A 192 -12.45 11.40 -3.19
CA ALA A 192 -11.07 11.00 -3.32
C ALA A 192 -10.49 11.38 -4.69
N ALA A 193 -11.26 11.27 -5.78
CA ALA A 193 -10.85 11.71 -7.12
C ALA A 193 -10.65 13.24 -7.16
N GLU A 194 -11.59 14.01 -6.59
CA GLU A 194 -11.46 15.47 -6.44
C GLU A 194 -10.17 15.86 -5.69
N ARG A 195 -9.86 15.19 -4.57
CA ARG A 195 -8.59 15.42 -3.83
C ARG A 195 -7.36 15.08 -4.67
N SER A 196 -7.42 14.00 -5.45
CA SER A 196 -6.34 13.58 -6.35
C SER A 196 -6.05 14.65 -7.41
N HIS A 197 -7.09 15.17 -8.06
CA HIS A 197 -6.97 16.26 -9.02
C HIS A 197 -6.41 17.54 -8.40
N LEU A 198 -6.89 17.91 -7.20
CA LEU A 198 -6.37 19.05 -6.47
C LEU A 198 -4.89 18.87 -6.12
N SER A 199 -4.48 17.70 -5.63
CA SER A 199 -3.05 17.40 -5.34
C SER A 199 -2.19 17.51 -6.60
N ALA A 200 -2.63 16.93 -7.73
CA ALA A 200 -1.90 16.98 -8.99
C ALA A 200 -1.76 18.41 -9.55
N PHE A 201 -2.78 19.26 -9.35
CA PHE A 201 -2.72 20.67 -9.70
C PHE A 201 -1.78 21.46 -8.77
N LEU A 202 -1.86 21.23 -7.46
CA LEU A 202 -1.05 21.92 -6.46
C LEU A 202 0.43 21.53 -6.49
N GLN A 203 0.76 20.29 -6.83
CA GLN A 203 2.16 19.85 -7.04
C GLN A 203 2.88 20.64 -8.14
N LYS A 204 2.15 21.19 -9.13
CA LYS A 204 2.74 22.05 -10.16
C LYS A 204 3.08 23.45 -9.64
N THR A 205 2.59 23.82 -8.46
CA THR A 205 2.66 25.18 -7.91
C THR A 205 3.26 25.27 -6.50
N ASN A 206 3.42 24.16 -5.76
CA ASN A 206 4.05 24.05 -4.44
C ASN A 206 4.42 22.60 -4.06
N ASP A 207 5.22 22.42 -2.99
CA ASP A 207 5.62 21.13 -2.37
C ASP A 207 4.45 20.39 -1.63
N ASP A 208 3.20 20.38 -2.15
CA ASP A 208 2.13 19.54 -1.56
C ASP A 208 2.46 18.06 -1.80
N PRO A 209 2.48 17.19 -0.77
CA PRO A 209 2.70 15.77 -0.97
C PRO A 209 1.69 15.16 -1.94
N ALA A 210 2.19 14.27 -2.81
CA ALA A 210 1.36 13.59 -3.79
C ALA A 210 0.31 12.73 -3.10
N PHE A 211 -0.96 12.96 -3.47
CA PHE A 211 -2.08 12.11 -3.06
C PHE A 211 -2.29 11.03 -4.12
N SER A 212 -2.44 9.78 -3.67
CA SER A 212 -2.70 8.65 -4.57
C SER A 212 -3.99 7.90 -4.22
N ARG A 213 -4.61 7.32 -5.24
CA ARG A 213 -5.83 6.52 -5.14
C ARG A 213 -5.53 5.08 -5.55
N LEU A 214 -5.88 4.13 -4.69
CA LEU A 214 -5.77 2.72 -4.98
C LEU A 214 -7.14 2.05 -4.83
N ILE A 215 -7.60 1.41 -5.90
CA ILE A 215 -8.95 0.86 -6.00
C ILE A 215 -8.83 -0.63 -6.27
N TRP A 216 -9.36 -1.44 -5.36
CA TRP A 216 -9.46 -2.87 -5.54
C TRP A 216 -10.86 -3.24 -5.99
N LEU A 217 -10.93 -3.97 -7.09
CA LEU A 217 -12.16 -4.59 -7.57
C LEU A 217 -12.08 -6.09 -7.27
N THR A 218 -13.14 -6.64 -6.67
CA THR A 218 -13.19 -8.07 -6.44
C THR A 218 -13.02 -8.85 -7.76
N PRO A 219 -12.19 -9.91 -7.80
CA PRO A 219 -12.13 -10.79 -8.97
C PRO A 219 -13.44 -11.57 -9.16
N ASP A 220 -14.20 -11.78 -8.09
CA ASP A 220 -15.42 -12.57 -8.05
C ASP A 220 -16.68 -11.71 -8.27
N LEU A 221 -16.71 -10.95 -9.36
CA LEU A 221 -17.89 -10.16 -9.75
C LEU A 221 -19.00 -11.08 -10.27
N ASN A 222 -20.03 -11.29 -9.45
CA ASN A 222 -21.13 -12.20 -9.76
C ASN A 222 -22.48 -11.52 -9.53
N ALA A 223 -23.37 -11.60 -10.53
CA ALA A 223 -24.77 -11.18 -10.43
C ALA A 223 -24.97 -9.75 -9.88
N ILE A 224 -24.14 -8.79 -10.33
CA ILE A 224 -24.27 -7.38 -9.95
C ILE A 224 -25.51 -6.74 -10.60
N ASN A 225 -26.15 -5.81 -9.89
CA ASN A 225 -27.30 -5.08 -10.41
C ASN A 225 -26.88 -3.92 -11.34
N ASP A 226 -27.84 -3.33 -12.05
CA ASP A 226 -27.58 -2.26 -13.04
C ASP A 226 -26.89 -1.05 -12.41
N LYS A 227 -27.24 -0.68 -11.16
CA LYS A 227 -26.61 0.44 -10.45
C LYS A 227 -25.12 0.18 -10.20
N GLN A 228 -24.79 -1.01 -9.68
CA GLN A 228 -23.42 -1.40 -9.41
C GLN A 228 -22.61 -1.54 -10.70
N TYR A 229 -23.20 -2.11 -11.75
CA TYR A 229 -22.58 -2.19 -13.06
C TYR A 229 -22.22 -0.80 -13.59
N ASN A 230 -23.18 0.13 -13.60
CA ASN A 230 -22.97 1.50 -14.09
C ASN A 230 -21.91 2.23 -13.27
N PHE A 231 -21.90 2.06 -11.96
CA PHE A 231 -20.85 2.62 -11.10
C PHE A 231 -19.46 2.09 -11.46
N ILE A 232 -19.29 0.77 -11.59
CA ILE A 232 -18.00 0.17 -11.96
C ILE A 232 -17.55 0.63 -13.35
N GLU A 233 -18.46 0.72 -14.32
CA GLU A 233 -18.12 1.16 -15.67
C GLU A 233 -17.75 2.64 -15.74
N ASN A 234 -18.43 3.50 -14.98
CA ASN A 234 -18.04 4.90 -14.85
C ASN A 234 -16.69 5.03 -14.15
N LEU A 235 -16.48 4.26 -13.08
CA LEU A 235 -15.22 4.24 -12.33
C LEU A 235 -14.03 3.85 -13.21
N LYS A 236 -14.17 2.85 -14.08
CA LYS A 236 -13.11 2.46 -15.03
C LYS A 236 -12.76 3.60 -15.98
N LYS A 237 -13.78 4.26 -16.56
CA LYS A 237 -13.58 5.38 -17.48
C LYS A 237 -12.89 6.57 -16.81
N ASP A 238 -13.27 6.87 -15.58
CA ASP A 238 -12.64 7.96 -14.81
C ASP A 238 -11.15 7.67 -14.60
N ILE A 239 -10.81 6.43 -14.21
CA ILE A 239 -9.42 6.02 -13.94
C ILE A 239 -8.56 6.01 -15.20
N GLU A 240 -9.10 5.63 -16.37
CA GLU A 240 -8.37 5.70 -17.65
C GLU A 240 -7.91 7.12 -18.00
N SER A 241 -8.54 8.15 -17.42
CA SER A 241 -8.19 9.55 -17.62
C SER A 241 -7.28 10.14 -16.52
N GLU A 242 -6.99 9.37 -15.46
CA GLU A 242 -6.28 9.82 -14.25
C GLU A 242 -4.94 9.09 -14.05
N ASP A 243 -3.81 9.81 -14.11
CA ASP A 243 -2.48 9.24 -13.79
C ASP A 243 -2.26 8.94 -12.29
N THR A 244 -3.20 9.32 -11.42
CA THR A 244 -3.06 9.27 -9.94
C THR A 244 -3.92 8.19 -9.26
N ALA A 245 -4.66 7.43 -10.06
CA ALA A 245 -5.51 6.33 -9.60
C ALA A 245 -5.04 5.00 -10.21
N GLU A 246 -4.88 3.97 -9.38
CA GLU A 246 -4.60 2.60 -9.83
C GLU A 246 -5.81 1.71 -9.49
N MET A 247 -6.38 1.05 -10.50
CA MET A 247 -7.41 0.04 -10.33
C MET A 247 -6.84 -1.35 -10.57
N VAL A 248 -7.06 -2.27 -9.63
CA VAL A 248 -6.61 -3.65 -9.78
C VAL A 248 -7.71 -4.63 -9.45
N GLN A 249 -7.81 -5.66 -10.28
CA GLN A 249 -8.74 -6.76 -10.11
C GLN A 249 -7.95 -8.05 -9.89
N THR A 250 -7.57 -8.27 -8.64
CA THR A 250 -6.69 -9.38 -8.24
C THR A 250 -7.19 -10.03 -6.95
N PRO A 251 -6.73 -11.23 -6.60
CA PRO A 251 -6.90 -11.76 -5.25
C PRO A 251 -6.46 -10.76 -4.16
N ILE A 252 -7.15 -10.77 -3.02
CA ILE A 252 -6.89 -9.82 -1.92
C ILE A 252 -5.44 -9.88 -1.40
N GLU A 253 -4.80 -11.05 -1.45
CA GLU A 253 -3.39 -11.22 -1.06
C GLU A 253 -2.42 -10.45 -1.98
N ASP A 254 -2.69 -10.44 -3.28
CA ASP A 254 -1.91 -9.69 -4.25
C ASP A 254 -2.14 -8.19 -4.05
N PHE A 255 -3.39 -7.80 -3.76
CA PHE A 255 -3.72 -6.42 -3.45
C PHE A 255 -2.98 -5.87 -2.23
N LYS A 256 -2.86 -6.65 -1.16
CA LYS A 256 -2.04 -6.27 0.01
C LYS A 256 -0.57 -6.05 -0.36
N SER A 257 -0.05 -6.85 -1.29
CA SER A 257 1.31 -6.68 -1.79
C SER A 257 1.49 -5.38 -2.58
N ILE A 258 0.46 -4.96 -3.32
CA ILE A 258 0.40 -3.67 -4.04
C ILE A 258 0.34 -2.50 -3.05
N ILE A 259 -0.53 -2.57 -2.05
CA ILE A 259 -0.61 -1.56 -0.97
C ILE A 259 0.76 -1.36 -0.31
N ARG A 260 1.43 -2.47 0.06
CA ARG A 260 2.78 -2.42 0.65
C ARG A 260 3.78 -1.78 -0.30
N ARG A 261 3.74 -2.12 -1.59
CA ARG A 261 4.63 -1.53 -2.60
C ARG A 261 4.48 -0.01 -2.63
N GLN A 262 3.27 0.49 -2.80
CA GLN A 262 2.99 1.92 -2.92
C GLN A 262 3.39 2.70 -1.66
N LEU A 263 3.06 2.14 -0.48
CA LEU A 263 3.40 2.75 0.81
C LEU A 263 4.90 2.76 1.14
N ILE A 264 5.66 1.78 0.65
CA ILE A 264 7.12 1.69 0.82
C ILE A 264 7.84 2.54 -0.24
N GLU A 265 7.31 2.60 -1.47
CA GLU A 265 7.82 3.46 -2.54
C GLU A 265 7.71 4.95 -2.17
N ASP A 266 6.63 5.38 -1.50
CA ASP A 266 6.51 6.75 -0.97
C ASP A 266 7.55 7.07 0.12
N VAL A 267 8.02 6.07 0.86
CA VAL A 267 9.05 6.24 1.90
C VAL A 267 10.44 6.30 1.26
N HIS A 268 10.71 5.46 0.26
CA HIS A 268 12.00 5.45 -0.42
C HIS A 268 12.16 6.58 -1.45
N THR A 269 11.09 7.11 -2.05
CA THR A 269 11.18 8.27 -2.95
C THR A 269 11.36 9.58 -2.18
N HIS A 270 10.73 9.75 -1.02
CA HIS A 270 10.97 10.92 -0.15
C HIS A 270 12.35 10.86 0.54
N ASP A 271 12.78 9.71 1.08
CA ASP A 271 14.12 9.59 1.68
C ASP A 271 15.23 9.66 0.64
N ARG A 272 15.02 9.14 -0.58
CA ARG A 272 15.98 9.33 -1.68
C ARG A 272 15.98 10.77 -2.14
N ASN A 273 14.86 11.47 -2.30
CA ASN A 273 14.89 12.88 -2.72
C ASN A 273 15.51 13.81 -1.67
N ILE A 274 15.36 13.53 -0.37
CA ILE A 274 15.98 14.33 0.70
C ILE A 274 17.48 14.01 0.82
N LYS A 275 17.90 12.74 0.70
CA LYS A 275 19.33 12.39 0.67
C LYS A 275 20.01 12.79 -0.64
N PHE A 276 19.35 12.70 -1.78
CA PHE A 276 19.87 13.13 -3.09
C PHE A 276 19.99 14.66 -3.17
N LYS A 277 19.07 15.45 -2.61
CA LYS A 277 19.23 16.92 -2.58
C LYS A 277 20.31 17.39 -1.60
N ALA A 278 20.60 16.64 -0.54
CA ALA A 278 21.69 16.96 0.37
C ALA A 278 23.08 16.65 -0.20
N ASP A 279 23.21 15.61 -1.05
CA ASP A 279 24.49 15.20 -1.66
C ASP A 279 24.72 15.75 -3.09
N GLN A 280 23.72 16.38 -3.73
CA GLN A 280 23.86 17.02 -5.04
C GLN A 280 24.55 18.40 -5.02
N SER A 281 25.54 18.56 -4.13
CA SER A 281 26.59 19.54 -4.38
C SER A 281 27.76 18.84 -5.09
N ARG A 282 27.62 18.71 -6.42
CA ARG A 282 28.65 18.39 -7.44
C ARG A 282 28.94 16.91 -7.75
N ARG A 283 28.12 16.27 -8.59
CA ARG A 283 28.57 15.20 -9.53
C ARG A 283 27.57 15.05 -10.68
N GLN A 284 28.07 15.09 -11.91
CA GLN A 284 27.29 14.88 -13.14
C GLN A 284 27.19 13.36 -13.36
N ILE A 285 25.99 12.79 -13.36
CA ILE A 285 25.79 11.35 -13.53
C ILE A 285 25.59 11.06 -15.03
N ASN A 286 26.36 10.12 -15.57
CA ASN A 286 26.43 9.81 -17.00
C ASN A 286 25.35 8.83 -17.49
N GLY A 287 24.69 8.09 -16.59
CA GLY A 287 23.61 7.17 -16.92
C GLY A 287 23.36 6.11 -15.84
N GLN A 288 22.38 5.24 -16.04
CA GLN A 288 22.07 4.13 -15.13
C GLN A 288 22.46 2.77 -15.72
N VAL A 289 23.23 1.98 -14.99
CA VAL A 289 23.67 0.62 -15.35
C VAL A 289 22.97 -0.40 -14.43
N TYR A 290 22.35 -1.42 -15.01
CA TYR A 290 21.94 -2.60 -14.27
C TYR A 290 22.93 -3.74 -14.49
N PHE A 291 23.71 -4.05 -13.45
CA PHE A 291 24.77 -5.07 -13.50
C PHE A 291 24.30 -6.36 -12.84
N ILE A 292 23.96 -7.36 -13.66
CA ILE A 292 23.33 -8.63 -13.29
C ILE A 292 24.40 -9.72 -13.11
N TYR A 293 24.55 -10.24 -11.89
CA TYR A 293 25.46 -11.33 -11.56
C TYR A 293 24.84 -12.21 -10.45
N ASP A 294 25.45 -13.34 -10.12
CA ASP A 294 25.07 -14.20 -8.98
C ASP A 294 26.09 -14.11 -7.83
N LYS A 295 25.70 -14.46 -6.60
CA LYS A 295 26.60 -14.46 -5.42
C LYS A 295 27.92 -15.20 -5.68
N VAL A 296 27.91 -16.27 -6.47
CA VAL A 296 29.12 -17.06 -6.78
C VAL A 296 30.22 -16.25 -7.48
N ASP A 297 29.85 -15.16 -8.16
CA ASP A 297 30.76 -14.34 -8.96
C ASP A 297 31.15 -13.01 -8.30
N ARG A 298 30.67 -12.75 -7.08
CA ARG A 298 30.83 -11.45 -6.38
C ARG A 298 32.27 -10.93 -6.38
N ASN A 299 33.23 -11.77 -6.01
CA ASN A 299 34.62 -11.37 -5.88
C ASN A 299 35.23 -10.92 -7.21
N ALA A 300 34.78 -11.49 -8.32
CA ALA A 300 35.26 -11.12 -9.66
C ALA A 300 34.55 -9.87 -10.21
N VAL A 301 33.35 -9.59 -9.72
CA VAL A 301 32.50 -8.47 -10.15
C VAL A 301 32.82 -7.16 -9.41
N GLU A 302 33.23 -7.23 -8.14
CA GLU A 302 33.52 -6.04 -7.31
C GLU A 302 34.45 -5.00 -7.99
N PRO A 303 35.61 -5.39 -8.58
CA PRO A 303 36.49 -4.45 -9.27
C PRO A 303 35.83 -3.77 -10.48
N ILE A 304 34.95 -4.48 -11.19
CA ILE A 304 34.24 -3.97 -12.37
C ILE A 304 33.17 -2.96 -11.94
N LEU A 305 32.44 -3.25 -10.86
CA LEU A 305 31.46 -2.32 -10.29
C LEU A 305 32.13 -1.01 -9.83
N GLU A 306 33.31 -1.11 -9.20
CA GLU A 306 34.07 0.06 -8.78
C GLU A 306 34.55 0.89 -9.98
N TYR A 307 35.01 0.23 -11.05
CA TYR A 307 35.38 0.89 -12.30
C TYR A 307 34.22 1.68 -12.92
N ILE A 308 33.04 1.07 -13.05
CA ILE A 308 31.84 1.72 -13.63
C ILE A 308 31.40 2.92 -12.77
N LYS A 309 31.42 2.78 -11.44
CA LYS A 309 31.10 3.88 -10.52
C LYS A 309 32.10 5.04 -10.62
N ASN A 310 33.38 4.75 -10.83
CA ASN A 310 34.41 5.77 -11.04
C ASN A 310 34.24 6.56 -12.35
N LYS A 311 33.48 6.03 -13.32
CA LYS A 311 33.05 6.71 -14.56
C LYS A 311 31.75 7.51 -14.39
N GLU A 312 31.30 7.72 -13.15
CA GLU A 312 30.11 8.50 -12.79
C GLU A 312 28.78 7.92 -13.30
N PHE A 313 28.70 6.59 -13.47
CA PHE A 313 27.42 5.89 -13.69
C PHE A 313 26.80 5.45 -12.37
N ASP A 314 25.46 5.50 -12.30
CA ASP A 314 24.71 4.90 -11.20
C ASP A 314 24.52 3.40 -11.47
N VAL A 315 24.95 2.54 -10.54
CA VAL A 315 25.00 1.09 -10.75
C VAL A 315 24.09 0.35 -9.78
N SER A 316 23.08 -0.31 -10.34
CA SER A 316 22.18 -1.21 -9.62
C SER A 316 22.61 -2.67 -9.78
N THR A 317 22.37 -3.51 -8.77
CA THR A 317 22.72 -4.94 -8.77
C THR A 317 21.56 -5.79 -8.24
N PRO A 318 21.50 -7.11 -8.52
CA PRO A 318 20.47 -7.98 -7.99
C PRO A 318 20.46 -8.03 -6.47
N LEU A 319 19.27 -8.13 -5.89
CA LEU A 319 19.11 -8.47 -4.49
C LEU A 319 19.33 -9.98 -4.31
N PHE A 320 20.21 -10.37 -3.41
CA PHE A 320 20.57 -11.77 -3.21
C PHE A 320 20.04 -12.40 -1.92
N GLU A 321 19.50 -11.59 -1.02
CA GLU A 321 19.00 -12.00 0.29
C GLU A 321 17.66 -11.33 0.54
N GLY A 322 16.74 -12.08 1.16
CA GLY A 322 15.35 -11.69 1.30
C GLY A 322 14.43 -12.84 0.89
N ASN A 323 13.12 -12.59 0.94
CA ASN A 323 12.18 -13.57 0.42
C ASN A 323 12.22 -13.56 -1.12
N LEU A 324 11.76 -14.65 -1.73
CA LEU A 324 11.83 -14.84 -3.19
C LEU A 324 10.99 -13.81 -3.98
N LEU A 325 9.92 -13.29 -3.37
CA LEU A 325 9.07 -12.25 -3.95
C LEU A 325 9.78 -10.90 -4.00
N ASP A 326 10.52 -10.54 -2.95
CA ASP A 326 11.30 -9.30 -2.86
C ASP A 326 12.44 -9.31 -3.88
N ILE A 327 13.11 -10.45 -4.04
CA ILE A 327 14.19 -10.65 -5.04
C ILE A 327 13.63 -10.47 -6.46
N GLN A 328 12.49 -11.11 -6.77
CA GLN A 328 11.84 -10.96 -8.08
C GLN A 328 11.33 -9.54 -8.32
N LYS A 329 10.70 -8.93 -7.32
CA LYS A 329 10.20 -7.55 -7.40
C LYS A 329 11.34 -6.57 -7.68
N GLN A 330 12.45 -6.66 -6.93
CA GLN A 330 13.60 -5.78 -7.14
C GLN A 330 14.23 -6.00 -8.53
N HIS A 331 14.28 -7.24 -9.00
CA HIS A 331 14.75 -7.53 -10.36
C HIS A 331 13.89 -6.85 -11.43
N ILE A 332 12.54 -6.96 -11.33
CA ILE A 332 11.62 -6.31 -12.26
C ILE A 332 11.73 -4.79 -12.18
N GLU A 333 11.85 -4.20 -10.99
CA GLU A 333 12.05 -2.75 -10.85
C GLU A 333 13.36 -2.28 -11.49
N ASN A 334 14.45 -3.01 -11.29
CA ASN A 334 15.71 -2.69 -11.96
C ASN A 334 15.55 -2.78 -13.49
N LEU A 335 14.81 -3.76 -14.01
CA LEU A 335 14.53 -3.91 -15.44
C LEU A 335 13.75 -2.72 -16.04
N LYS A 336 13.08 -1.90 -15.22
CA LYS A 336 12.33 -0.72 -15.67
C LYS A 336 13.20 0.55 -15.80
N MET A 337 14.30 0.64 -15.06
CA MET A 337 14.97 1.93 -14.79
C MET A 337 16.37 2.10 -15.40
N PHE A 338 17.03 1.05 -15.89
CA PHE A 338 18.38 1.16 -16.45
C PHE A 338 18.44 1.77 -17.86
N ASP A 339 19.57 2.38 -18.22
CA ASP A 339 19.91 2.78 -19.60
C ASP A 339 20.77 1.68 -20.27
N ILE A 340 21.67 1.05 -19.51
CA ILE A 340 22.56 -0.04 -19.94
C ILE A 340 22.34 -1.29 -19.06
N ALA A 341 22.27 -2.47 -19.67
CA ALA A 341 22.28 -3.75 -18.94
C ALA A 341 23.58 -4.52 -19.19
N ILE A 342 24.19 -5.01 -18.12
CA ILE A 342 25.38 -5.85 -18.18
C ILE A 342 25.10 -7.14 -17.43
N VAL A 343 25.22 -8.29 -18.08
CA VAL A 343 25.18 -9.61 -17.44
C VAL A 343 26.61 -10.10 -17.26
N TYR A 344 26.96 -10.63 -16.09
CA TYR A 344 28.25 -11.25 -15.85
C TYR A 344 28.11 -12.77 -15.76
N GLN A 345 28.97 -13.47 -16.49
CA GLN A 345 29.12 -14.91 -16.41
C GLN A 345 30.53 -15.25 -15.92
N GLY A 346 30.69 -15.66 -14.68
CA GLY A 346 31.88 -16.35 -14.21
C GLY A 346 31.59 -17.83 -14.06
N PHE A 347 31.24 -18.25 -12.86
CA PHE A 347 30.97 -19.64 -12.49
C PHE A 347 29.49 -20.02 -12.53
N VAL A 348 28.62 -19.09 -12.94
CA VAL A 348 27.20 -19.38 -13.19
C VAL A 348 27.00 -20.26 -14.44
N SER A 349 25.87 -20.97 -14.49
CA SER A 349 25.53 -21.83 -15.62
C SER A 349 25.10 -21.02 -16.85
N GLU A 350 25.34 -21.58 -18.04
CA GLU A 350 24.86 -21.06 -19.33
C GLU A 350 23.34 -20.80 -19.30
N GLN A 351 22.57 -21.74 -18.71
CA GLN A 351 21.12 -21.62 -18.58
C GLN A 351 20.70 -20.40 -17.76
N TRP A 352 21.42 -20.09 -16.68
CA TRP A 352 21.14 -18.92 -15.85
C TRP A 352 21.35 -17.62 -16.64
N VAL A 353 22.46 -17.54 -17.38
CA VAL A 353 22.78 -16.37 -18.23
C VAL A 353 21.72 -16.19 -19.31
N LYS A 354 21.31 -17.28 -19.96
CA LYS A 354 20.24 -17.25 -20.97
C LYS A 354 18.91 -16.77 -20.39
N MET A 355 18.55 -17.19 -19.18
CA MET A 355 17.37 -16.66 -18.50
C MET A 355 17.47 -15.15 -18.26
N LYS A 356 18.63 -14.64 -17.85
CA LYS A 356 18.83 -13.20 -17.63
C LYS A 356 18.80 -12.38 -18.91
N ILE A 357 19.33 -12.90 -20.02
CA ILE A 357 19.19 -12.25 -21.32
C ILE A 357 17.72 -12.24 -21.78
N LEU A 358 16.96 -13.32 -21.57
CA LEU A 358 15.52 -13.36 -21.88
C LEU A 358 14.71 -12.36 -21.02
N ASP A 359 15.13 -12.12 -19.78
CA ASP A 359 14.52 -11.10 -18.92
C ASP A 359 14.74 -9.68 -19.50
N LEU A 360 15.90 -9.41 -20.10
CA LEU A 360 16.18 -8.14 -20.81
C LEU A 360 15.28 -7.96 -22.05
N LEU A 361 14.99 -9.03 -22.80
CA LEU A 361 14.07 -8.96 -23.95
C LEU A 361 12.63 -8.65 -23.54
N LYS A 362 12.21 -9.10 -22.34
CA LYS A 362 10.88 -8.81 -21.80
C LYS A 362 10.79 -7.41 -21.17
N ALA A 363 11.93 -6.79 -20.86
CA ALA A 363 12.00 -5.53 -20.14
C ALA A 363 11.14 -4.39 -20.74
N PRO A 364 11.03 -4.20 -22.07
CA PRO A 364 10.12 -3.21 -22.64
C PRO A 364 8.64 -3.41 -22.24
N GLY A 365 8.21 -4.67 -22.07
CA GLY A 365 6.86 -5.04 -21.64
C GLY A 365 6.57 -4.80 -20.15
N TYR A 366 7.59 -4.49 -19.33
CA TYR A 366 7.42 -4.18 -17.91
C TYR A 366 7.14 -2.69 -17.64
N GLY A 367 6.88 -1.87 -18.66
CA GLY A 367 6.51 -0.47 -18.49
C GLY A 367 7.70 0.49 -18.44
N ARG A 368 8.77 0.19 -19.20
CA ARG A 368 9.92 1.09 -19.35
C ARG A 368 9.51 2.40 -20.02
N LYS A 369 9.98 3.52 -19.47
CA LYS A 369 9.79 4.87 -20.07
C LYS A 369 10.89 5.26 -21.07
N LYS A 370 12.02 4.54 -21.05
CA LYS A 370 13.19 4.75 -21.92
C LYS A 370 13.57 3.46 -22.65
N PRO A 371 14.08 3.55 -23.90
CA PRO A 371 14.65 2.40 -24.59
C PRO A 371 15.86 1.85 -23.82
N ILE A 372 16.30 0.64 -24.19
CA ILE A 372 17.57 0.10 -23.72
C ILE A 372 18.65 0.59 -24.69
N PHE A 373 19.66 1.30 -24.20
CA PHE A 373 20.71 1.86 -25.05
C PHE A 373 21.81 0.85 -25.36
N ALA A 374 22.17 0.02 -24.39
CA ALA A 374 23.17 -1.04 -24.60
C ALA A 374 22.87 -2.28 -23.73
N LYS A 375 23.26 -3.45 -24.25
CA LYS A 375 23.22 -4.74 -23.55
C LYS A 375 24.56 -5.42 -23.74
N ALA A 376 25.19 -5.85 -22.66
CA ALA A 376 26.46 -6.57 -22.74
C ALA A 376 26.47 -7.83 -21.86
N LEU A 377 27.24 -8.84 -22.26
CA LEU A 377 27.60 -10.02 -21.49
C LEU A 377 29.11 -10.00 -21.27
N ILE A 378 29.54 -9.91 -20.01
CA ILE A 378 30.94 -10.06 -19.62
C ILE A 378 31.20 -11.53 -19.30
N ALA A 379 32.05 -12.18 -20.09
CA ALA A 379 32.53 -13.53 -19.85
C ALA A 379 33.80 -13.47 -18.99
N GLY A 380 33.73 -13.88 -17.73
CA GLY A 380 34.86 -13.94 -16.80
C GLY A 380 35.64 -15.26 -16.87
N ARG A 381 36.66 -15.41 -16.02
CA ARG A 381 37.56 -16.60 -15.98
C ARG A 381 36.89 -17.97 -15.92
N GLY A 382 35.68 -18.06 -15.37
CA GLY A 382 34.91 -19.31 -15.27
C GLY A 382 33.97 -19.59 -16.45
N ALA A 383 33.79 -18.61 -17.34
CA ALA A 383 32.75 -18.61 -18.36
C ALA A 383 32.95 -19.73 -19.39
N LYS A 384 31.84 -20.31 -19.83
CA LYS A 384 31.82 -21.34 -20.88
C LYS A 384 30.58 -21.14 -21.74
N ASN A 385 30.70 -21.44 -23.03
CA ASN A 385 29.57 -21.47 -23.98
C ASN A 385 28.73 -20.18 -23.96
N TYR A 386 29.34 -19.00 -24.07
CA TYR A 386 28.62 -17.71 -24.05
C TYR A 386 28.27 -17.16 -25.44
N ASP A 387 28.76 -17.78 -26.51
CA ASP A 387 28.55 -17.37 -27.91
C ASP A 387 27.07 -17.26 -28.31
N PHE A 388 26.16 -17.96 -27.59
CA PHE A 388 24.73 -17.85 -27.84
C PHE A 388 24.17 -16.43 -27.63
N ALA A 389 24.85 -15.60 -26.84
CA ALA A 389 24.41 -14.24 -26.56
C ALA A 389 24.41 -13.32 -27.80
N GLU A 390 25.24 -13.61 -28.81
CA GLU A 390 25.26 -12.87 -30.08
C GLU A 390 23.88 -12.88 -30.77
N SER A 391 23.12 -13.97 -30.61
CA SER A 391 21.79 -14.12 -31.21
C SER A 391 20.70 -13.25 -30.55
N PHE A 392 21.03 -12.56 -29.45
CA PHE A 392 20.10 -11.76 -28.63
C PHE A 392 20.42 -10.26 -28.62
N ASP A 393 21.24 -9.79 -29.56
CA ASP A 393 21.64 -8.38 -29.64
C ASP A 393 22.27 -7.93 -28.30
N VAL A 394 23.22 -8.73 -27.83
CA VAL A 394 24.01 -8.51 -26.61
C VAL A 394 25.49 -8.53 -27.01
N GLU A 395 26.20 -7.46 -26.69
CA GLU A 395 27.63 -7.33 -26.96
C GLU A 395 28.44 -8.21 -26.00
N ILE A 396 29.33 -9.05 -26.52
CA ILE A 396 30.13 -9.97 -25.69
C ILE A 396 31.47 -9.32 -25.39
N ILE A 397 31.79 -9.16 -24.09
CA ILE A 397 33.09 -8.73 -23.59
C ILE A 397 33.80 -9.95 -23.02
N ASP A 398 34.80 -10.46 -23.75
CA ASP A 398 35.59 -11.61 -23.33
C ASP A 398 36.72 -11.19 -22.37
N ASN A 399 36.52 -11.48 -21.08
CA ASN A 399 37.45 -11.25 -19.99
C ASN A 399 37.90 -12.58 -19.35
N THR A 400 37.96 -13.66 -20.15
CA THR A 400 38.35 -15.01 -19.66
C THR A 400 39.82 -15.09 -19.28
N LEU A 401 40.69 -14.26 -19.88
CA LEU A 401 42.13 -14.22 -19.62
C LEU A 401 42.51 -13.02 -18.73
N ASP A 402 42.29 -11.79 -19.23
CA ASP A 402 42.54 -10.53 -18.54
C ASP A 402 41.37 -9.54 -18.76
N PHE A 403 41.13 -8.65 -17.80
CA PHE A 403 40.09 -7.62 -17.90
C PHE A 403 40.52 -6.51 -18.87
N SER A 404 39.84 -6.37 -20.00
CA SER A 404 39.95 -5.23 -20.92
C SER A 404 38.90 -4.18 -20.55
N SER A 405 39.34 -2.98 -20.17
CA SER A 405 38.43 -1.85 -19.90
C SER A 405 37.89 -1.19 -21.17
N ASP A 406 38.54 -1.40 -22.31
CA ASP A 406 38.27 -0.66 -23.55
C ASP A 406 36.90 -1.06 -24.14
N ASP A 407 36.56 -2.35 -24.12
CA ASP A 407 35.28 -2.86 -24.60
C ASP A 407 34.13 -2.47 -23.66
N LEU A 408 34.41 -2.39 -22.35
CA LEU A 408 33.43 -1.89 -21.37
C LEU A 408 33.17 -0.39 -21.55
N ASP A 409 34.21 0.40 -21.82
CA ASP A 409 34.08 1.83 -22.10
C ASP A 409 33.25 2.08 -23.37
N LEU A 410 33.37 1.24 -24.41
CA LEU A 410 32.55 1.30 -25.61
C LEU A 410 31.07 1.11 -25.30
N VAL A 411 30.73 0.08 -24.52
CA VAL A 411 29.35 -0.19 -24.07
C VAL A 411 28.80 0.98 -23.25
N LEU A 412 29.60 1.51 -22.31
CA LEU A 412 29.19 2.64 -21.46
C LEU A 412 28.93 3.92 -22.26
N SER A 413 29.69 4.16 -23.34
CA SER A 413 29.54 5.35 -24.18
C SER A 413 28.22 5.41 -24.98
N GLN A 414 27.50 4.29 -25.11
CA GLN A 414 26.26 4.22 -25.88
C GLN A 414 25.06 4.89 -25.17
N ALA A 415 25.17 5.18 -23.86
CA ALA A 415 24.12 5.86 -23.08
C ALA A 415 24.40 7.35 -22.81
N THR A 416 25.61 7.82 -23.10
CA THR A 416 26.04 9.23 -23.04
C THR A 416 25.96 9.88 -24.40
#